data_AF-A0AA37KC43-F1
#
_entry.id   AF-A0AA37KC43-F1
#
_cell.length_a   1.000
_cell.length_b   1.000
_cell.length_c   1.000
_cell.angle_alpha   90.00
_cell.angle_beta   90.00
_cell.angle_gamma   90.00
#
_symmetry.space_group_name_H-M   'P 1'
#
loop_
_entity.id
_entity.type
_entity.pdbx_description
1 polymer ?
#
loop_
_entity_poly.entity_id
_entity_poly.type
_entity_poly.pdbx_seq_one_letter_code
_entity_poly.pdbx_strand_id
1 'polypeptide(L)'
;MVFSDSKVFLERVKVLPVIVLDGKVGHISFTENTHEVAMKTFVDFYAISKASRVIRILAPEMYNTVFSYYAAVLGGIIPEELHV
;
A
#
# COMPACT_ATOMS: atom_id res chain seq x y z
N MET A 1 1.43 -10.25 -0.70
CA MET A 1 0.66 -9.36 0.18
C MET A 1 0.23 -8.16 -0.65
N VAL A 2 -0.99 -7.67 -0.51
CA VAL A 2 -1.53 -6.56 -1.31
C VAL A 2 -1.87 -5.39 -0.39
N PHE A 3 -1.50 -4.18 -0.81
CA PHE A 3 -1.72 -2.93 -0.10
C PHE A 3 -2.38 -1.92 -1.04
N SER A 4 -3.32 -1.14 -0.51
CA SER A 4 -4.00 -0.06 -1.23
C SER A 4 -4.72 0.81 -0.21
N ASP A 5 -4.88 2.10 -0.50
CA ASP A 5 -5.77 3.01 0.22
C ASP A 5 -7.25 2.82 -0.15
N SER A 6 -7.55 2.06 -1.20
CA SER A 6 -8.92 1.73 -1.63
C SER A 6 -9.45 0.49 -0.92
N LYS A 7 -10.30 0.72 0.09
CA LYS A 7 -11.04 -0.36 0.77
C LYS A 7 -11.82 -1.25 -0.21
N VAL A 8 -12.45 -0.64 -1.23
CA VAL A 8 -13.23 -1.37 -2.24
C VAL A 8 -12.34 -2.33 -3.03
N PHE A 9 -11.15 -1.88 -3.43
CA PHE A 9 -10.19 -2.73 -4.13
C PHE A 9 -9.69 -3.88 -3.24
N LEU A 10 -9.33 -3.58 -1.99
CA LEU A 10 -8.85 -4.58 -1.03
C LEU A 10 -9.90 -5.65 -0.73
N GLU A 11 -11.20 -5.31 -0.67
CA GLU A 11 -12.25 -6.33 -0.51
C GLU A 11 -12.43 -7.18 -1.77
N ARG A 12 -12.34 -6.56 -2.96
CA ARG A 12 -12.49 -7.29 -4.23
C ARG A 12 -11.34 -8.25 -4.50
N VAL A 13 -10.10 -7.86 -4.17
CA VAL A 13 -8.92 -8.68 -4.50
C VAL A 13 -8.81 -9.94 -3.63
N LYS A 14 -9.51 -10.00 -2.48
CA LYS A 14 -9.54 -11.18 -1.59
C LYS A 14 -10.12 -12.44 -2.23
N VAL A 15 -10.80 -12.34 -3.38
CA VAL A 15 -11.25 -13.51 -4.16
C VAL A 15 -10.08 -14.26 -4.82
N LEU A 16 -8.93 -13.59 -4.96
CA LEU A 16 -7.68 -14.17 -5.44
C LEU A 16 -6.89 -14.76 -4.26
N PRO A 17 -5.95 -15.69 -4.50
CA PRO A 17 -5.11 -16.28 -3.45
C PRO A 17 -4.04 -15.29 -2.95
N VAL A 18 -4.47 -14.17 -2.37
CA VAL A 18 -3.63 -13.09 -1.86
C VAL A 18 -3.91 -12.83 -0.38
N ILE A 19 -2.91 -12.27 0.30
CA ILE A 19 -3.03 -11.83 1.69
C ILE A 19 -3.17 -10.30 1.68
N VAL A 20 -4.23 -9.80 2.31
CA VAL A 20 -4.41 -8.38 2.65
C VAL A 20 -4.30 -8.27 4.17
N LEU A 21 -3.46 -7.37 4.66
CA LEU A 21 -3.40 -7.11 6.10
C LEU A 21 -4.65 -6.38 6.55
N ASP A 22 -5.26 -6.86 7.63
CA ASP A 22 -6.41 -6.21 8.25
C ASP A 22 -6.07 -4.80 8.79
N GLY A 23 -7.11 -4.01 9.00
CA GLY A 23 -7.04 -2.67 9.57
C GLY A 23 -7.73 -1.60 8.72
N LYS A 24 -7.97 -0.44 9.32
CA LYS A 24 -8.64 0.68 8.67
C LYS A 24 -7.67 1.47 7.78
N VAL A 25 -7.87 1.37 6.47
CA VAL A 25 -7.20 2.24 5.49
C VAL A 25 -7.87 3.62 5.45
N GLY A 26 -7.08 4.65 5.18
CA GLY A 26 -7.55 6.02 5.04
C GLY A 26 -6.43 6.97 4.64
N HIS A 27 -6.78 8.16 4.18
CA HIS A 27 -5.79 9.18 3.85
C HIS A 27 -5.28 9.86 5.12
N ILE A 28 -3.96 9.93 5.27
CA ILE A 28 -3.36 10.75 6.31
C ILE A 28 -3.45 12.22 5.87
N SER A 29 -4.15 13.04 6.65
CA SER A 29 -4.35 14.47 6.40
C SER A 29 -3.93 15.31 7.61
N PHE A 30 -3.92 16.64 7.48
CA PHE A 30 -3.57 17.52 8.61
C PHE A 30 -4.66 17.61 9.69
N THR A 31 -5.90 17.25 9.35
CA THR A 31 -7.08 17.53 10.20
C THR A 31 -7.73 16.28 10.77
N GLU A 32 -7.59 15.12 10.12
CA GLU A 32 -8.30 13.90 10.50
C GLU A 32 -7.40 12.66 10.36
N ASN A 33 -6.69 12.32 11.44
CA ASN A 33 -5.95 11.06 11.54
C ASN A 33 -6.37 10.34 12.81
N THR A 34 -7.14 9.26 12.68
CA THR A 34 -7.32 8.37 13.83
C THR A 34 -6.03 7.59 14.07
N HIS A 35 -5.75 7.27 15.33
CA HIS A 35 -4.59 6.44 15.68
C HIS A 35 -4.57 5.11 14.90
N GLU A 36 -5.74 4.51 14.68
CA GLU A 36 -5.89 3.28 13.90
C GLU A 36 -5.43 3.43 12.43
N VAL A 37 -5.82 4.51 11.76
CA VAL A 37 -5.41 4.79 10.37
C VAL A 37 -3.92 5.07 10.29
N ALA A 38 -3.39 5.84 11.25
CA ALA A 38 -1.96 6.15 11.33
C ALA A 38 -1.13 4.87 11.53
N MET A 39 -1.55 4.00 12.47
CA MET A 39 -0.88 2.74 12.72
C MET A 39 -0.99 1.77 11.55
N LYS A 40 -2.15 1.69 10.90
CA LYS A 40 -2.32 0.87 9.70
C LYS A 40 -1.39 1.33 8.58
N THR A 41 -1.33 2.63 8.31
CA THR A 41 -0.44 3.20 7.30
C THR A 41 1.03 2.92 7.62
N PHE A 42 1.44 3.06 8.89
CA PHE A 42 2.79 2.73 9.33
C PHE A 42 3.13 1.25 9.12
N VAL A 43 2.23 0.34 9.53
CA VAL A 43 2.42 -1.11 9.38
C VAL A 43 2.51 -1.51 7.92
N ASP A 44 1.67 -0.94 7.05
CA ASP A 44 1.70 -1.21 5.62
C ASP A 44 3.03 -0.74 5.00
N PHE A 45 3.47 0.48 5.32
CA PHE A 45 4.76 1.01 4.88
C PHE A 45 5.92 0.12 5.33
N TYR A 46 5.93 -0.25 6.61
CA TYR A 46 6.98 -1.09 7.18
C TYR A 46 6.99 -2.49 6.55
N ALA A 47 5.82 -3.10 6.36
CA ALA A 47 5.70 -4.40 5.72
C ALA A 47 6.23 -4.39 4.28
N ILE A 48 5.95 -3.33 3.50
CA ILE A 48 6.51 -3.16 2.14
C ILE A 48 8.04 -3.06 2.21
N SER A 49 8.60 -2.30 3.15
CA SER A 49 10.06 -2.17 3.33
C SER A 49 10.76 -3.46 3.74
N LYS A 50 10.02 -4.48 4.19
CA LYS A 50 10.55 -5.80 4.54
C LYS A 50 10.27 -6.86 3.46
N ALA A 51 9.66 -6.47 2.34
CA ALA A 51 9.38 -7.39 1.26
C ALA A 51 10.68 -7.85 0.56
N SER A 52 10.67 -9.03 -0.04
CA SER A 52 11.77 -9.48 -0.91
C SER A 52 11.72 -8.83 -2.29
N ARG A 53 10.50 -8.48 -2.75
CA ARG A 53 10.22 -7.80 -4.02
C ARG A 53 9.00 -6.89 -3.84
N VAL A 54 9.00 -5.75 -4.53
CA VAL A 54 7.89 -4.80 -4.54
C VAL A 54 7.46 -4.56 -5.98
N ILE A 55 6.18 -4.79 -6.26
CA ILE A 55 5.56 -4.50 -7.57
C ILE A 55 4.57 -3.35 -7.35
N ARG A 56 4.78 -2.24 -8.07
CA ARG A 56 3.89 -1.08 -8.11
C ARG A 56 3.01 -1.20 -9.34
N ILE A 57 1.71 -1.32 -9.13
CA ILE A 57 0.71 -1.31 -10.21
C ILE A 57 0.30 0.14 -10.43
N LEU A 58 0.44 0.63 -11.66
CA LEU A 58 0.19 2.00 -12.05
C LEU A 58 -0.80 1.99 -13.23
N ALA A 59 -1.94 2.65 -13.06
CA ALA A 59 -2.91 2.88 -14.14
C ALA A 59 -3.07 4.39 -14.36
N PRO A 60 -3.36 4.86 -15.59
CA PRO A 60 -3.58 6.28 -15.88
C PRO A 60 -4.64 6.95 -14.99
N GLU A 61 -5.66 6.21 -14.58
CA GLU A 61 -6.76 6.68 -13.75
C GLU A 61 -6.44 6.70 -12.25
N MET A 62 -5.30 6.12 -11.84
CA MET A 62 -4.89 6.06 -10.45
C MET A 62 -4.04 7.27 -10.06
N TYR A 63 -4.18 7.71 -8.81
CA TYR A 63 -3.23 8.67 -8.25
C TYR A 63 -1.83 8.04 -8.18
N ASN A 64 -0.86 8.67 -8.83
CA ASN A 64 0.52 8.21 -8.85
C ASN A 64 1.23 8.51 -7.52
N THR A 65 0.90 7.72 -6.50
CA THR A 65 1.50 7.84 -5.17
C THR A 65 2.93 7.31 -5.16
N VAL A 66 3.80 8.03 -4.45
CA VAL A 66 5.19 7.64 -4.16
C VAL A 66 5.32 6.80 -2.88
N PHE A 67 4.21 6.53 -2.17
CA PHE A 67 4.22 5.84 -0.88
C PHE A 67 4.92 4.47 -0.93
N SER A 68 4.47 3.59 -1.83
CA SER A 68 5.05 2.26 -2.00
C SER A 68 6.47 2.28 -2.57
N TYR A 69 6.82 3.32 -3.34
CA TYR A 69 8.19 3.52 -3.83
C TYR A 69 9.14 3.80 -2.67
N TYR A 70 8.82 4.76 -1.81
CA TYR A 70 9.70 5.09 -0.68
C TYR A 70 9.77 3.99 0.37
N ALA A 71 8.71 3.21 0.54
CA ALA A 71 8.75 2.01 1.37
C ALA A 71 9.76 0.98 0.82
N ALA A 72 9.77 0.76 -0.50
CA ALA A 72 10.75 -0.11 -1.15
C ALA A 72 12.18 0.42 -0.98
N VAL A 73 12.39 1.73 -1.20
CA VAL A 73 13.69 2.38 -1.02
C VAL A 73 14.20 2.22 0.42
N LEU A 74 13.34 2.38 1.44
CA LEU A 74 13.71 2.12 2.84
C LEU A 74 14.21 0.68 3.05
N GLY A 75 13.62 -0.27 2.34
CA GLY A 75 14.02 -1.68 2.36
C GLY A 75 15.29 -2.00 1.55
N GLY A 76 15.85 -1.04 0.80
CA GLY A 76 16.91 -1.31 -0.17
C GLY A 76 16.42 -2.11 -1.39
N ILE A 77 15.14 -2.02 -1.73
CA ILE A 77 14.49 -2.78 -2.80
C ILE A 77 14.25 -1.84 -3.99
N ILE A 78 14.64 -2.27 -5.20
CA ILE A 78 14.26 -1.57 -6.43
C ILE A 78 12.85 -2.05 -6.82
N PRO A 79 11.81 -1.18 -6.77
CA PRO A 79 10.46 -1.59 -7.10
C PRO A 79 10.30 -1.81 -8.61
N GLU A 80 9.57 -2.86 -8.98
CA GLU A 80 9.14 -3.12 -10.35
C GLU A 80 7.86 -2.33 -10.62
N GLU A 81 7.75 -1.67 -11.77
CA GLU A 81 6.56 -0.94 -12.16
C GLU A 81 5.80 -1.68 -13.24
N LEU A 82 4.55 -2.04 -12.94
CA LEU A 82 3.61 -2.62 -13.88
C LEU A 82 2.60 -1.56 -14.28
N HIS A 83 2.70 -1.10 -15.53
CA HIS A 83 1.78 -0.15 -16.12
C HIS A 83 0.63 -0.92 -16.77
N VAL A 84 -0.62 -0.61 -16.38
CA VAL A 84 -1.86 -1.27 -16.83
C VAL A 84 -2.84 -0.29 -17.45
#